data_AF-A0A7V3SZE1-F1
#
_entry.id   AF-A0A7V3SZE1-F1
#
_cell.length_a   1.000
_cell.length_b   1.000
_cell.length_c   1.000
_cell.angle_alpha   90.00
_cell.angle_beta   90.00
_cell.angle_gamma   90.00
#
_symmetry.space_group_name_H-M   'P 1'
#
loop_
_entity.id
_entity.type
_entity.pdbx_description
1 polymer ?
#
loop_
_entity_poly.entity_id
_entity_poly.type
_entity_poly.pdbx_seq_one_letter_code
_entity_poly.pdbx_strand_id
1 'polypeptide(L)'
;FTKTKSAVEGAVRGYKEINLRAMKIINSGGFLVTCSCSHHVNPELFMDIIYNAAIDAKRKVRLVEYRSQAKDHPILLAAEETEYLKCAILQIV
;
A
#
# COMPACT_ATOMS: atom_id res chain seq x y z
N PHE A 1 -2.91 -5.68 11.21
CA PHE A 1 -1.69 -6.24 10.61
C PHE A 1 -0.44 -5.90 11.42
N THR A 2 -0.20 -4.64 11.81
CA THR A 2 1.08 -4.25 12.43
C THR A 2 0.89 -3.49 13.75
N LYS A 3 0.81 -4.21 14.88
CA LYS A 3 0.65 -3.60 16.22
C LYS A 3 1.98 -3.20 16.87
N THR A 4 3.07 -3.82 16.44
CA THR A 4 4.44 -3.61 16.97
C THR A 4 5.43 -3.56 15.81
N LYS A 5 6.62 -2.98 16.03
CA LYS A 5 7.73 -3.03 15.05
C LYS A 5 8.09 -4.47 14.66
N SER A 6 8.07 -5.40 15.61
CA SER A 6 8.33 -6.84 15.35
C SER A 6 7.28 -7.52 14.47
N ALA A 7 6.07 -6.95 14.36
CA ALA A 7 5.01 -7.49 13.51
C ALA A 7 5.11 -7.03 12.05
N VAL A 8 6.04 -6.12 11.72
CA VAL A 8 6.17 -5.53 10.37
C VAL A 8 6.43 -6.59 9.31
N GLU A 9 7.35 -7.52 9.53
CA GLU A 9 7.65 -8.58 8.54
C GLU A 9 6.45 -9.48 8.26
N GLY A 10 5.65 -9.80 9.29
CA GLY A 10 4.40 -10.55 9.13
C GLY A 10 3.37 -9.74 8.34
N ALA A 11 3.24 -8.46 8.64
CA ALA A 11 2.33 -7.56 7.93
C ALA A 11 2.73 -7.37 6.46
N VAL A 12 4.01 -7.19 6.16
CA VAL A 12 4.56 -7.08 4.79
C VAL A 12 4.14 -8.28 3.96
N ARG A 13 4.29 -9.50 4.48
CA ARG A 13 3.85 -10.73 3.79
C ARG A 13 2.34 -10.73 3.54
N GLY A 14 1.54 -10.37 4.55
CA GLY A 14 0.08 -10.29 4.41
C GLY A 14 -0.37 -9.26 3.38
N TYR A 15 0.22 -8.06 3.41
CA TYR A 15 -0.07 -6.99 2.45
C TYR A 15 0.37 -7.38 1.02
N LYS A 16 1.52 -8.04 0.87
CA LYS A 16 1.95 -8.54 -0.44
C LYS A 16 0.96 -9.56 -0.99
N GLU A 17 0.55 -10.52 -0.18
CA GLU A 17 -0.35 -11.60 -0.58
C GLU A 17 -1.74 -11.08 -1.00
N ILE A 18 -2.32 -10.14 -0.25
CA ILE A 18 -3.64 -9.58 -0.60
C ILE A 18 -3.58 -8.76 -1.89
N ASN A 19 -2.53 -7.95 -2.08
CA ASN A 19 -2.33 -7.19 -3.32
C ASN A 19 -2.09 -8.12 -4.51
N LEU A 20 -1.28 -9.18 -4.35
CA LEU A 20 -1.02 -10.19 -5.37
C LEU A 20 -2.32 -10.85 -5.85
N ARG A 21 -3.17 -11.30 -4.91
CA ARG A 21 -4.47 -11.91 -5.23
C ARG A 21 -5.39 -10.93 -5.94
N ALA A 22 -5.46 -9.68 -5.47
CA ALA A 22 -6.26 -8.64 -6.10
C ALA A 22 -5.81 -8.39 -7.55
N MET A 23 -4.51 -8.23 -7.79
CA MET A 23 -3.97 -8.00 -9.13
C MET A 23 -4.21 -9.18 -10.10
N LYS A 24 -4.32 -10.41 -9.60
CA LYS A 24 -4.63 -11.59 -10.41
C LYS A 24 -6.09 -11.66 -10.87
N ILE A 25 -7.03 -11.06 -10.15
CA ILE A 25 -8.47 -11.10 -10.48
C ILE A 25 -8.94 -9.86 -11.24
N ILE A 26 -8.17 -8.76 -11.21
CA ILE A 26 -8.50 -7.53 -11.93
C ILE A 26 -8.14 -7.65 -13.41
N ASN A 27 -9.11 -7.42 -14.28
CA ASN A 27 -8.93 -7.40 -15.73
C ASN A 27 -7.94 -6.31 -16.19
N SER A 28 -7.34 -6.48 -17.37
CA SER A 28 -6.51 -5.41 -17.96
C SER A 28 -7.37 -4.16 -18.19
N GLY A 29 -6.81 -2.99 -17.92
CA GLY A 29 -7.52 -1.71 -17.86
C GLY A 29 -8.25 -1.43 -16.55
N GLY A 30 -8.39 -2.42 -15.66
CA GLY A 30 -9.06 -2.27 -14.36
C GLY A 30 -8.22 -1.53 -13.33
N PHE A 31 -8.84 -1.20 -12.19
CA PHE A 31 -8.21 -0.40 -11.13
C PHE A 31 -8.13 -1.17 -9.81
N LEU A 32 -7.01 -1.01 -9.11
CA LEU A 32 -6.78 -1.46 -7.75
C LEU A 32 -6.62 -0.24 -6.84
N VAL A 33 -7.51 -0.12 -5.86
CA VAL A 33 -7.37 0.83 -4.74
C VAL A 33 -6.91 0.04 -3.53
N THR A 34 -5.71 0.34 -3.03
CA THR A 34 -5.10 -0.39 -1.92
C THR A 34 -4.59 0.58 -0.88
N CYS A 35 -4.80 0.26 0.39
CA CYS A 35 -4.52 1.17 1.51
C CYS A 35 -3.82 0.46 2.67
N SER A 36 -3.05 1.22 3.44
CA SER A 36 -2.50 0.79 4.73
C SER A 36 -2.62 1.93 5.74
N CYS A 37 -3.26 1.66 6.87
CA CYS A 37 -3.35 2.58 8.02
C CYS A 37 -2.26 2.30 9.08
N SER A 38 -1.32 1.40 8.80
CA SER A 38 -0.30 1.02 9.77
C SER A 38 0.86 2.02 9.72
N HIS A 39 1.06 2.80 10.80
CA HIS A 39 2.19 3.74 10.90
C HIS A 39 3.55 3.06 10.66
N HIS A 40 3.74 1.87 11.22
CA HIS A 40 4.97 1.07 11.06
C HIS A 40 5.27 0.62 9.61
N VAL A 41 4.34 0.81 8.68
CA VAL A 41 4.58 0.61 7.25
C VAL A 41 4.76 1.99 6.66
N ASN A 42 5.97 2.46 6.39
CA ASN A 42 6.17 3.78 5.79
C ASN A 42 5.72 3.80 4.31
N PRO A 43 5.59 4.98 3.68
CA PRO A 43 5.21 5.11 2.26
C PRO A 43 6.08 4.28 1.30
N GLU A 44 7.39 4.27 1.51
CA GLU A 44 8.35 3.53 0.67
C GLU A 44 8.11 2.03 0.74
N LEU A 45 8.05 1.46 1.95
CA LEU A 45 7.78 0.04 2.17
C LEU A 45 6.41 -0.36 1.60
N PHE A 46 5.41 0.51 1.70
CA PHE A 46 4.10 0.25 1.12
C PHE A 46 4.16 0.13 -0.42
N MET A 47 4.89 1.04 -1.07
CA MET A 47 5.10 0.98 -2.52
C MET A 47 5.93 -0.23 -2.94
N ASP A 48 6.95 -0.61 -2.16
CA ASP A 48 7.73 -1.83 -2.39
C ASP A 48 6.88 -3.09 -2.29
N ILE A 49 5.97 -3.16 -1.32
CA ILE A 49 5.03 -4.28 -1.19
C ILE A 49 4.17 -4.40 -2.45
N ILE A 50 3.62 -3.28 -2.94
CA ILE A 50 2.80 -3.23 -4.16
C ILE A 50 3.62 -3.66 -5.38
N TYR A 51 4.85 -3.15 -5.51
CA TYR A 51 5.74 -3.46 -6.60
C TYR A 51 6.09 -4.95 -6.65
N ASN A 52 6.46 -5.53 -5.51
CA ASN A 52 6.73 -6.96 -5.40
C ASN A 52 5.49 -7.82 -5.68
N ALA A 53 4.30 -7.37 -5.27
CA ALA A 53 3.05 -8.04 -5.61
C ALA A 53 2.76 -8.00 -7.12
N ALA A 54 3.06 -6.89 -7.79
CA ALA A 54 2.87 -6.75 -9.24
C ALA A 54 3.82 -7.65 -10.05
N ILE A 55 5.09 -7.77 -9.62
CA ILE A 55 6.07 -8.71 -10.19
C ILE A 55 5.52 -10.14 -10.11
N ASP A 56 5.11 -10.57 -8.91
CA ASP A 56 4.61 -11.93 -8.69
C ASP A 56 3.28 -12.20 -9.41
N ALA A 57 2.46 -11.16 -9.59
CA ALA A 57 1.22 -11.23 -10.37
C ALA A 57 1.49 -11.29 -11.89
N LYS A 58 2.71 -10.97 -12.33
CA LYS A 58 3.08 -10.76 -13.73
C LYS A 58 2.19 -9.73 -14.41
N ARG A 59 1.89 -8.64 -13.69
CA ARG A 59 1.05 -7.54 -14.18
C ARG A 59 1.87 -6.26 -14.21
N LYS A 60 1.69 -5.44 -15.26
CA LYS A 60 2.16 -4.07 -15.25
C LYS A 60 1.13 -3.23 -14.50
N VAL A 61 1.61 -2.33 -13.65
CA VAL A 61 0.74 -1.42 -12.91
C VAL A 61 1.22 0.00 -13.13
N ARG A 62 0.27 0.92 -13.25
CA ARG A 62 0.53 2.36 -13.33
C ARG A 62 -0.05 3.02 -12.10
N LEU A 63 0.77 3.78 -11.37
CA LEU A 63 0.28 4.63 -10.30
C LEU A 63 -0.52 5.79 -10.91
N VAL A 64 -1.80 5.84 -10.60
CA VAL A 64 -2.71 6.90 -11.05
C VAL A 64 -2.75 8.02 -10.03
N GLU A 65 -2.83 7.66 -8.76
CA GLU A 65 -2.84 8.62 -7.68
C GLU A 65 -2.30 8.00 -6.39
N TYR A 66 -1.60 8.82 -5.62
CA TYR A 66 -1.22 8.49 -4.25
C TYR A 66 -1.87 9.48 -3.31
N ARG A 67 -2.61 8.97 -2.33
CA ARG A 67 -3.34 9.75 -1.32
C ARG A 67 -2.87 9.40 0.08
N SER A 68 -3.14 10.33 0.98
CA SER A 68 -2.98 10.16 2.42
C SER A 68 -4.30 10.49 3.14
N GLN A 69 -4.25 10.50 4.46
CA GLN A 69 -5.30 10.99 5.35
C GLN A 69 -5.83 12.38 4.97
N ALA A 70 -7.11 12.61 5.32
CA ALA A 70 -7.80 13.85 5.03
C ALA A 70 -7.33 15.00 5.94
N LYS A 71 -7.72 16.22 5.58
CA LYS A 71 -7.24 17.47 6.22
C LYS A 71 -7.67 17.61 7.69
N ASP A 72 -8.69 16.88 8.11
CA ASP A 72 -9.14 16.76 9.49
C ASP A 72 -8.21 15.88 10.35
N HIS A 73 -7.25 15.19 9.73
CA HIS A 73 -6.21 14.38 10.37
C HIS A 73 -4.81 14.87 9.94
N PRO A 74 -4.37 16.05 10.40
CA PRO A 74 -3.16 16.68 9.91
C PRO A 74 -1.90 15.85 10.20
N ILE A 75 -0.98 15.85 9.23
CA ILE A 75 0.36 15.30 9.40
C ILE A 75 1.24 16.39 10.00
N LEU A 76 1.84 16.10 11.15
CA LEU A 76 2.76 16.98 11.83
C LEU A 76 4.19 16.64 11.37
N LEU A 77 4.87 17.60 10.76
CA LEU A 77 6.26 17.42 10.30
C LEU A 77 7.24 17.08 11.42
N ALA A 78 6.92 17.46 12.66
CA ALA A 78 7.72 17.16 13.84
C ALA A 78 7.41 15.79 14.47
N ALA A 79 6.41 15.06 13.96
CA ALA A 79 5.94 13.80 14.53
C ALA A 79 5.51 12.83 13.41
N GLU A 80 6.45 12.01 12.94
CA GLU A 80 6.24 11.02 11.87
C GLU A 80 5.13 10.01 12.19
N GLU A 81 4.83 9.76 13.47
CA GLU A 81 3.70 8.92 13.91
C GLU A 81 2.33 9.40 13.45
N THR A 82 2.22 10.68 13.12
CA THR A 82 0.98 11.26 12.63
C THR A 82 0.71 10.88 11.17
N GLU A 83 1.71 10.53 10.37
CA GLU A 83 1.52 10.05 8.99
C GLU A 83 1.29 8.53 8.99
N TYR A 84 0.02 8.11 9.08
CA TYR A 84 -0.32 6.69 9.18
C TYR A 84 -1.07 6.13 7.98
N LEU A 85 -1.82 6.95 7.22
CA LEU A 85 -2.62 6.48 6.10
C LEU A 85 -1.88 6.62 4.77
N LYS A 86 -1.77 5.50 4.07
CA LYS A 86 -1.27 5.43 2.70
C LYS A 86 -2.35 4.82 1.82
N CYS A 87 -2.61 5.42 0.66
CA CYS A 87 -3.61 4.95 -0.29
C CYS A 87 -3.06 5.08 -1.72
N ALA A 88 -2.87 3.95 -2.40
CA ALA A 88 -2.46 3.92 -3.80
C ALA A 88 -3.64 3.54 -4.69
N ILE A 89 -3.86 4.32 -5.74
CA ILE A 89 -4.80 4.05 -6.81
C ILE A 89 -3.98 3.65 -8.04
N LEU A 90 -4.12 2.40 -8.46
CA LEU A 90 -3.32 1.77 -9.50
C LEU A 90 -4.21 1.34 -10.66
N GLN A 91 -3.75 1.52 -11.90
CA GLN A 91 -4.34 0.91 -13.08
C GLN A 91 -3.54 -0.34 -13.47
N ILE A 92 -4.23 -1.45 -13.72
CA ILE A 92 -3.63 -2.68 -14.23
C ILE A 92 -3.53 -2.58 -15.75
N VAL A 93 -2.32 -2.63 -16.30
CA VAL A 93 -2.04 -2.48 -17.75
C VAL A 93 -1.76 -3.85 -18.36
#